data_AF-A0A9E7PL60-F1
#
_entry.id   AF-A0A9E7PL60-F1
#
_cell.length_a   1.000
_cell.length_b   1.000
_cell.length_c   1.000
_cell.angle_alpha   90.00
_cell.angle_beta   90.00
_cell.angle_gamma   90.00
#
_symmetry.space_group_name_H-M   'P 1'
#
loop_
_entity.id
_entity.type
_entity.pdbx_description
1 polymer ?
#
loop_
_entity_poly.entity_id
_entity_poly.type
_entity_poly.pdbx_seq_one_letter_code
_entity_poly.pdbx_strand_id
1 'polypeptide(L)' 'MKKATIYYRDRGAPGDLSIAEGEYIRKPDRDWFEVETEKGIKIIPYHRIIKISYAGIPLWEHAG' A
#
# COMPACT_ATOMS: atom_id res chain seq x y z
N MET A 1 15.58 -10.01 1.56
CA MET A 1 15.39 -8.56 1.82
C MET A 1 14.14 -8.13 1.08
N LYS A 2 13.12 -7.67 1.81
CA LYS A 2 11.85 -7.23 1.24
C LYS A 2 12.08 -5.88 0.59
N LYS A 3 11.81 -5.78 -0.71
CA LYS A 3 12.27 -4.62 -1.49
C LYS A 3 11.17 -3.56 -1.63
N ALA A 4 9.95 -3.91 -2.00
CA ALA A 4 8.88 -2.92 -2.17
C ALA A 4 8.06 -2.73 -0.88
N THR A 5 7.71 -1.47 -0.59
CA THR A 5 6.82 -1.08 0.51
C THR A 5 5.84 -0.02 0.01
N ILE A 6 4.55 -0.21 0.28
CA ILE A 6 3.48 0.74 -0.03
C ILE A 6 2.85 1.23 1.27
N TYR A 7 2.73 2.54 1.40
CA TYR A 7 2.05 3.21 2.49
C TYR A 7 0.71 3.74 1.99
N TYR A 8 -0.37 3.47 2.72
CA TYR A 8 -1.71 3.87 2.32
C TYR A 8 -2.61 4.19 3.51
N ARG A 9 -3.66 4.98 3.24
CA ARG A 9 -4.71 5.32 4.23
C ARG A 9 -5.82 4.26 4.25
N ASP A 10 -6.24 3.84 5.44
CA ASP A 10 -7.35 2.89 5.61
C ASP A 10 -8.74 3.55 5.52
N ARG A 11 -9.78 2.73 5.25
CA ARG A 11 -11.17 3.21 5.25
C ARG A 11 -11.64 3.44 6.69
N GLY A 12 -12.21 4.60 6.97
CA GLY A 12 -12.87 4.88 8.25
C GLY A 12 -11.94 5.28 9.40
N ALA A 13 -10.63 5.33 9.16
CA ALA A 13 -9.64 5.89 10.07
C ALA A 13 -8.78 6.95 9.35
N PRO A 14 -9.34 8.15 9.09
CA PRO A 14 -8.59 9.24 8.47
C PRO A 14 -7.46 9.67 9.41
N GLY A 15 -6.24 9.25 9.13
CA GLY A 15 -5.07 9.48 9.97
C GLY A 15 -4.23 8.23 10.20
N ASP A 16 -4.87 7.04 10.16
CA ASP A 16 -4.14 5.78 10.29
C ASP A 16 -3.51 5.40 8.95
N LEU A 17 -2.20 5.20 9.04
CA LEU A 17 -1.31 4.89 7.95
C LEU A 17 -0.92 3.42 8.07
N SER A 18 -1.34 2.64 7.08
CA SER A 18 -1.01 1.23 6.97
C SER A 18 0.14 1.02 5.99
N ILE A 19 0.86 -0.08 6.19
CA ILE A 19 2.04 -0.46 5.41
C ILE A 19 1.80 -1.85 4.84
N ALA A 20 1.99 -2.02 3.54
CA ALA A 20 2.04 -3.31 2.88
C ALA A 20 3.43 -3.54 2.27
N GLU A 21 4.00 -4.71 2.53
CA GLU A 21 5.22 -5.17 1.87
C GLU A 21 4.87 -5.86 0.56
N GLY A 22 5.78 -5.79 -0.41
CA GLY A 22 5.54 -6.27 -1.77
C GLY A 22 5.12 -7.75 -1.89
N GLU A 23 5.51 -8.60 -0.94
CA GLU A 23 5.10 -10.01 -0.93
C GLU A 23 3.61 -10.22 -0.62
N TYR A 24 2.99 -9.26 0.06
CA TYR A 24 1.57 -9.31 0.41
C TYR A 24 0.69 -8.58 -0.60
N ILE A 25 1.30 -7.92 -1.60
CA ILE A 25 0.56 -7.24 -2.67
C ILE A 25 0.17 -8.26 -3.72
N ARG A 26 -1.12 -8.31 -4.02
CA ARG A 26 -1.73 -9.22 -4.99
C ARG A 26 -2.56 -8.45 -6.00
N LYS A 27 -2.72 -9.02 -7.19
CA LYS A 27 -3.59 -8.52 -8.27
C LYS A 27 -3.58 -6.98 -8.40
N PRO A 28 -2.43 -6.37 -8.75
CA PRO A 28 -2.45 -4.97 -9.16
C PRO A 28 -3.29 -4.87 -10.44
N ASP A 29 -4.50 -4.35 -10.29
CA ASP A 29 -5.46 -4.13 -11.38
C ASP A 29 -5.47 -2.62 -11.71
N ARG A 30 -6.38 -2.19 -12.58
CA ARG A 30 -6.41 -0.83 -13.13
C ARG A 30 -6.41 0.27 -12.06
N ASP A 31 -7.20 0.12 -11.00
CA ASP A 31 -7.47 1.19 -10.03
C ASP A 31 -7.24 0.80 -8.57
N TRP A 32 -6.84 -0.45 -8.33
CA TRP A 32 -6.72 -1.03 -7.00
C TRP A 32 -5.74 -2.21 -6.98
N PHE A 33 -5.33 -2.61 -5.78
CA PHE A 33 -4.59 -3.83 -5.51
C PHE A 33 -5.13 -4.54 -4.27
N GLU A 34 -4.87 -5.83 -4.15
CA GLU A 34 -5.15 -6.63 -2.95
C GLU A 34 -3.94 -6.59 -2.01
N VAL A 35 -4.20 -6.53 -0.71
CA VAL A 35 -3.22 -6.76 0.36
C VAL A 35 -3.66 -7.96 1.17
N GLU A 36 -2.84 -8.99 1.22
CA GLU A 36 -3.04 -10.15 2.08
C GLU A 36 -2.65 -9.80 3.53
N THR A 37 -3.55 -10.09 4.48
CA THR A 37 -3.34 -9.86 5.91
C THR A 37 -3.76 -11.09 6.69
N GLU A 38 -3.38 -11.17 7.97
CA GLU A 38 -3.83 -12.24 8.88
C GLU A 38 -5.36 -12.34 8.99
N LYS A 39 -6.08 -11.24 8.76
CA LYS A 39 -7.55 -11.16 8.83
C LYS A 39 -8.23 -11.41 7.47
N GLY A 40 -7.46 -11.72 6.44
CA GLY A 40 -7.93 -11.91 5.06
C GLY A 40 -7.45 -10.82 4.10
N ILE A 41 -8.12 -10.72 2.95
CA ILE A 41 -7.72 -9.85 1.85
C ILE A 41 -8.36 -8.47 1.99
N LYS A 42 -7.56 -7.41 1.92
CA LYS A 42 -8.01 -6.01 1.81
C LYS A 42 -7.86 -5.52 0.38
N ILE A 43 -8.86 -4.81 -0.13
CA ILE A 43 -8.78 -4.12 -1.43
C ILE A 43 -8.42 -2.66 -1.19
N ILE A 44 -7.29 -2.22 -1.76
CA ILE A 44 -6.73 -0.88 -1.58
C ILE A 44 -6.77 -0.14 -2.93
N PRO A 45 -7.59 0.91 -3.07
CA PRO A 45 -7.55 1.78 -4.24
C PRO A 45 -6.26 2.59 -4.32
N TYR A 46 -5.74 2.84 -5.52
CA TYR A 46 -4.46 3.56 -5.70
C TYR A 46 -4.48 5.00 -5.20
N HIS A 47 -5.63 5.69 -5.25
CA HIS A 47 -5.78 7.05 -4.72
C HIS A 47 -5.59 7.14 -3.19
N ARG A 48 -5.42 6.01 -2.49
CA ARG A 48 -5.11 5.97 -1.07
C ARG A 48 -3.63 5.78 -0.77
N ILE A 49 -2.82 5.47 -1.79
CA ILE A 49 -1.38 5.38 -1.64
C ILE A 49 -0.83 6.78 -1.38
N ILE A 50 0.03 6.89 -0.40
CA ILE A 50 0.70 8.15 -0.03
C ILE A 50 2.21 8.08 -0.22
N LYS A 51 2.78 6.87 -0.27
CA LYS A 51 4.21 6.64 -0.53
C LYS A 51 4.45 5.23 -1.07
N ILE A 52 5.41 5.13 -1.98
CA ILE A 52 5.96 3.88 -2.48
C ILE A 52 7.49 3.95 -2.32
N SER A 53 8.09 2.93 -1.72
CA SER A 53 9.54 2.82 -1.62
C SER A 53 10.05 1.47 -2.14
N TYR A 54 11.30 1.47 -2.57
CA TYR A 54 12.03 0.27 -2.97
C TYR A 54 13.40 0.22 -2.28
N ALA A 55 13.68 -0.85 -1.55
CA ALA A 55 14.86 -1.01 -0.71
C ALA A 55 15.08 0.18 0.26
N GLY A 56 13.98 0.71 0.81
CA GLY A 56 13.98 1.87 1.70
C GLY A 56 14.07 3.23 0.98
N ILE A 57 14.33 3.24 -0.33
CA ILE A 57 14.44 4.48 -1.12
C ILE A 57 13.03 4.90 -1.59
N PRO A 58 12.55 6.11 -1.25
CA PRO A 58 11.26 6.60 -1.76
C PRO A 58 11.33 6.77 -3.28
N LEU A 59 10.41 6.12 -4.00
CA LEU A 59 10.27 6.25 -5.46
C LEU A 59 9.12 7.19 -5.84
N TRP A 60 8.12 7.27 -4.98
CA TRP A 60 6.95 8.13 -5.17
C TRP A 60 6.35 8.52 -3.83
N GLU A 61 5.89 9.77 -3.73
CA GLU A 61 5.15 10.29 -2.58
C GLU A 61 4.01 11.18 -3.10
N HIS A 62 2.86 11.14 -2.42
CA HIS A 62 1.75 12.02 -2.74
C HIS A 62 2.10 13.44 -2.28
N ALA A 63 2.26 14.37 -3.24
CA ALA A 63 2.25 15.79 -2.95
C ALA A 63 0.83 16.12 -2.47
N GLY A 64 0.68 16.43 -1.19
CA GLY A 64 -0.62 16.55 -0.50
C GLY A 64 -1.59 17.55 -1.13
#